data_AF-A0A2A2D7X3-F1
#
_entry.id   AF-A0A2A2D7X3-F1
#
_cell.length_a   1.000
_cell.length_b   1.000
_cell.length_c   1.000
_cell.angle_alpha   90.00
_cell.angle_beta   90.00
_cell.angle_gamma   90.00
#
_symmetry.space_group_name_H-M   'P 1'
#
loop_
_entity.id
_entity.type
_entity.pdbx_description
1 polymer ?
#
loop_
_entity_poly.entity_id
_entity_poly.type
_entity_poly.pdbx_seq_one_letter_code
_entity_poly.pdbx_strand_id
1 'polypeptide(L)'
;MFRDRPRRTMGIAAAAVAAAGAVTFSVLSLQPAAADGEKELRLTTVRKVDTQPEHPKTGDSWATYFDLHTTTVGRDGRETTGRRVGDAGDRCDVVLARYEGVVTQCQRVLRTDAGTLVLTSMSDRFGRGPYPVTAAVTGGTGSYAGAVGEARVTLDGDRASYRIQLRG
;
A
#
# COMPACT_ATOMS: atom_id res chain seq x y z
N MET A 1 -42.18 51.03 26.27
CA MET A 1 -42.16 52.20 27.17
C MET A 1 -41.37 51.80 28.41
N PHE A 2 -40.24 52.48 28.67
CA PHE A 2 -39.44 52.60 29.93
C PHE A 2 -39.49 51.43 30.95
N ARG A 3 -38.37 50.90 31.48
CA ARG A 3 -37.33 51.67 32.18
C ARG A 3 -36.09 50.81 32.52
N ASP A 4 -34.96 51.51 32.51
CA ASP A 4 -33.60 51.23 32.94
C ASP A 4 -33.37 50.85 34.43
N ARG A 5 -32.23 50.12 34.65
CA ARG A 5 -31.19 50.22 35.73
C ARG A 5 -31.43 49.59 37.13
N PRO A 6 -30.37 49.31 37.96
CA PRO A 6 -28.95 49.77 37.90
C PRO A 6 -27.82 48.74 38.14
N ARG A 7 -26.59 49.29 37.98
CA ARG A 7 -25.22 48.74 38.06
C ARG A 7 -24.69 48.43 39.46
N ARG A 8 -23.71 47.51 39.54
CA ARG A 8 -22.45 47.58 40.35
C ARG A 8 -21.35 46.82 39.57
N THR A 9 -20.33 47.42 38.94
CA THR A 9 -18.99 47.83 39.47
C THR A 9 -18.50 46.92 40.60
N MET A 10 -17.29 46.37 40.65
CA MET A 10 -15.96 46.76 40.16
C MET A 10 -15.02 45.58 40.50
N GLY A 11 -13.90 45.39 39.79
CA GLY A 11 -12.85 44.52 40.29
C GLY A 11 -11.85 44.00 39.25
N ILE A 12 -11.12 44.91 38.59
CA ILE A 12 -9.88 44.54 37.92
C ILE A 12 -8.83 44.34 39.02
N ALA A 13 -8.27 43.14 39.12
CA ALA A 13 -7.00 42.92 39.79
C ALA A 13 -6.02 42.35 38.75
N ALA A 14 -5.28 43.25 38.12
CA ALA A 14 -4.06 42.93 37.44
C ALA A 14 -2.96 42.76 38.50
N ALA A 15 -2.30 41.61 38.50
CA ALA A 15 -0.98 41.45 39.07
C ALA A 15 -0.21 40.46 38.20
N ALA A 16 0.48 41.01 37.21
CA ALA A 16 1.54 40.34 36.49
C ALA A 16 2.81 40.43 37.34
N VAL A 17 3.50 39.30 37.54
CA VAL A 17 4.97 39.28 37.58
C VAL A 17 5.43 38.02 36.86
N ALA A 18 6.19 38.26 35.80
CA ALA A 18 6.82 37.29 34.94
C ALA A 18 7.93 36.51 35.68
N ALA A 19 8.05 35.22 35.35
CA ALA A 19 9.31 34.51 35.46
C ALA A 19 9.53 33.76 34.16
N ALA A 20 10.66 34.10 33.52
CA ALA A 20 11.11 33.62 32.24
C ALA A 20 11.24 32.10 32.20
N GLY A 21 10.66 31.52 31.16
CA GLY A 21 10.79 30.11 30.80
C GLY A 21 10.25 29.96 29.38
N ALA A 22 10.92 30.58 28.42
CA ALA A 22 10.67 30.32 27.01
C ALA A 22 11.11 28.89 26.71
N VAL A 23 10.28 27.92 27.09
CA VAL A 23 10.31 26.60 26.46
C VAL A 23 9.73 26.86 25.09
N THR A 24 10.60 27.17 24.13
CA THR A 24 10.27 27.05 22.72
C THR A 24 9.89 25.58 22.53
N PHE A 25 8.60 25.28 22.62
CA PHE A 25 8.05 24.13 21.95
C PHE A 25 8.28 24.41 20.46
N SER A 26 9.47 24.02 20.00
CA SER A 26 9.69 23.69 18.61
C SER A 26 8.71 22.56 18.34
N VAL A 27 7.49 22.93 17.99
CA VAL A 27 6.61 22.06 17.24
C VAL A 27 7.43 21.80 15.99
N LEU A 28 8.19 20.70 15.98
CA LEU A 28 8.65 20.12 14.74
C LEU A 28 7.34 19.89 14.00
N SER A 29 6.99 20.83 13.13
CA SER A 29 6.17 20.51 11.99
C SER A 29 6.92 19.38 11.32
N LEU A 30 6.52 18.14 11.63
CA LEU A 30 6.58 17.05 10.69
C LEU A 30 5.68 17.50 9.54
N GLN A 31 6.20 18.42 8.72
CA GLN A 31 5.74 18.57 7.37
C GLN A 31 5.92 17.16 6.80
N PRO A 32 4.86 16.50 6.34
CA PRO A 32 5.07 15.42 5.39
C PRO A 32 5.95 16.04 4.31
N ALA A 33 7.06 15.38 3.97
CA ALA A 33 7.75 15.68 2.72
C ALA A 33 6.77 15.30 1.60
N ALA A 34 5.80 16.18 1.35
CA ALA A 34 4.78 15.98 0.34
C ALA A 34 5.34 16.48 -1.00
N ALA A 35 5.06 15.66 -2.01
CA ALA A 35 5.30 15.84 -3.43
C ALA A 35 6.65 15.33 -3.94
N ASP A 36 6.91 14.04 -3.73
CA ASP A 36 7.55 13.27 -4.80
C ASP A 36 6.43 12.76 -5.71
N GLY A 37 6.38 13.28 -6.93
CA GLY A 37 5.26 13.11 -7.88
C GLY A 37 4.86 11.66 -8.16
N GLU A 38 3.72 11.48 -8.82
CA GLU A 38 3.19 10.15 -9.14
C GLU A 38 4.26 9.27 -9.78
N LYS A 39 4.60 8.16 -9.11
CA LYS A 39 5.64 7.23 -9.54
C LYS A 39 5.00 5.95 -10.03
N GLU A 40 5.16 5.67 -11.33
CA GLU A 40 4.77 4.40 -11.92
C GLU A 40 5.90 3.37 -11.78
N LEU A 41 5.59 2.21 -11.19
CA LEU A 41 6.46 1.04 -11.21
C LEU A 41 5.85 -0.05 -12.08
N ARG A 42 6.68 -0.65 -12.92
CA ARG A 42 6.33 -1.85 -13.69
C ARG A 42 7.21 -3.01 -13.29
N LEU A 43 6.59 -4.01 -12.67
CA LEU A 43 7.28 -5.16 -12.11
C LEU A 43 6.66 -6.47 -12.60
N THR A 44 7.45 -7.52 -12.57
CA THR A 44 7.00 -8.87 -12.87
C THR A 44 7.58 -9.84 -11.87
N THR A 45 6.75 -10.71 -11.31
CA THR A 45 7.20 -11.82 -10.47
C THR A 45 7.32 -13.11 -11.27
N VAL A 46 8.33 -13.92 -10.96
CA VAL A 46 8.48 -15.29 -11.45
C VAL A 46 8.44 -16.23 -10.25
N ARG A 47 7.47 -17.13 -10.21
CA ARG A 47 7.23 -18.05 -9.09
C ARG A 47 8.42 -19.00 -8.91
N LYS A 48 8.81 -19.20 -7.66
CA LYS A 48 9.86 -20.15 -7.25
C LYS A 48 9.31 -21.27 -6.37
N VAL A 49 8.48 -20.91 -5.41
CA VAL A 49 7.86 -21.85 -4.47
C VAL A 49 6.40 -21.47 -4.34
N ASP A 50 5.54 -22.47 -4.29
CA ASP A 50 4.11 -22.29 -4.09
C ASP A 50 3.58 -23.45 -3.27
N THR A 51 2.89 -23.11 -2.19
CA THR A 51 2.30 -24.08 -1.27
C THR A 51 0.80 -24.22 -1.48
N GLN A 52 0.27 -23.64 -2.57
CA GLN A 52 -1.14 -23.76 -2.92
C GLN A 52 -1.53 -25.24 -3.04
N PRO A 53 -2.58 -25.69 -2.33
CA PRO A 53 -3.09 -27.05 -2.50
C PRO A 53 -3.66 -27.25 -3.91
N GLU A 54 -3.57 -28.47 -4.43
CA GLU A 54 -4.11 -28.83 -5.75
C GLU A 54 -5.63 -28.60 -5.83
N HIS A 55 -6.33 -28.79 -4.71
CA HIS A 55 -7.78 -28.59 -4.60
C HIS A 55 -8.11 -27.67 -3.42
N PRO A 56 -7.98 -26.34 -3.59
CA PRO A 56 -8.23 -25.40 -2.52
C PRO A 56 -9.70 -25.41 -2.06
N LYS A 57 -9.90 -25.30 -0.76
CA LYS A 57 -11.20 -25.21 -0.09
C LYS A 57 -11.32 -23.89 0.66
N THR A 58 -12.56 -23.50 0.97
CA THR A 58 -12.79 -22.30 1.80
C THR A 58 -12.13 -22.48 3.17
N GLY A 59 -11.36 -21.47 3.59
CA GLY A 59 -10.54 -21.52 4.80
C GLY A 59 -9.12 -22.03 4.59
N ASP A 60 -8.78 -22.59 3.43
CA ASP A 60 -7.40 -22.92 3.10
C ASP A 60 -6.57 -21.64 2.96
N SER A 61 -5.26 -21.80 3.12
CA SER A 61 -4.32 -20.71 2.92
C SER A 61 -3.02 -21.25 2.33
N TRP A 62 -2.29 -20.38 1.64
CA TRP A 62 -0.97 -20.72 1.13
C TRP A 62 -0.03 -19.52 1.15
N ALA A 63 1.24 -19.82 0.96
CA ALA A 63 2.29 -18.87 0.70
C ALA A 63 2.97 -19.17 -0.64
N THR A 64 3.32 -18.11 -1.37
CA THR A 64 4.07 -18.21 -2.63
C THR A 64 5.27 -17.27 -2.56
N TYR A 65 6.44 -17.75 -2.97
CA TYR A 65 7.68 -16.97 -3.05
C TYR A 65 8.09 -16.78 -4.51
N PHE A 66 8.56 -15.57 -4.82
CA PHE A 66 8.88 -15.16 -6.18
C PHE A 66 10.23 -14.44 -6.25
N ASP A 67 10.89 -14.55 -7.40
CA ASP A 67 11.86 -13.53 -7.80
C ASP A 67 11.13 -12.34 -8.43
N LEU A 68 11.53 -11.12 -8.04
CA LEU A 68 10.94 -9.88 -8.53
C LEU A 68 11.85 -9.22 -9.56
N HIS A 69 11.27 -8.84 -10.70
CA HIS A 69 11.97 -8.28 -11.84
C HIS A 69 11.31 -6.98 -12.31
N THR A 70 12.06 -6.14 -13.03
CA THR A 70 11.44 -5.06 -13.83
C THR A 70 10.63 -5.65 -14.99
N THR A 71 9.68 -4.89 -15.51
CA THR A 71 9.02 -5.21 -16.78
C THR A 71 9.65 -4.38 -17.90
N THR A 72 9.99 -5.04 -19.01
CA THR A 72 10.50 -4.40 -20.22
C THR A 72 9.41 -4.46 -21.30
N VAL A 73 9.17 -3.34 -22.00
CA VAL A 73 8.22 -3.29 -23.12
C VAL A 73 9.01 -3.36 -24.43
N GLY A 74 8.75 -4.39 -25.23
CA GLY A 74 9.33 -4.55 -26.56
C GLY A 74 8.80 -3.53 -27.56
N ARG A 75 9.44 -3.43 -28.73
CA ARG A 75 8.97 -2.56 -29.83
C ARG A 75 7.59 -2.95 -30.36
N ASP A 76 7.19 -4.20 -30.17
CA ASP A 76 5.86 -4.74 -30.50
C ASP A 76 4.82 -4.47 -29.40
N GLY A 77 5.19 -3.72 -28.34
CA GLY A 77 4.32 -3.41 -27.21
C GLY A 77 4.16 -4.56 -26.21
N ARG A 78 4.83 -5.69 -26.41
CA ARG A 78 4.73 -6.83 -25.49
C ARG A 78 5.56 -6.60 -24.23
N GLU A 79 4.95 -6.87 -23.07
CA GLU A 79 5.63 -6.86 -21.78
C GLU A 79 6.42 -8.15 -21.58
N THR A 80 7.67 -8.03 -21.12
CA THR A 80 8.60 -9.15 -20.88
C THR A 80 9.32 -8.96 -19.55
N THR A 81 9.83 -10.06 -18.99
CA THR A 81 10.63 -10.03 -17.76
C THR A 81 11.98 -9.39 -18.02
N GLY A 82 12.29 -8.32 -17.29
CA GLY A 82 13.56 -7.62 -17.32
C GLY A 82 14.54 -8.11 -16.26
N ARG A 83 15.34 -7.19 -15.71
CA ARG A 83 16.36 -7.49 -14.70
C ARG A 83 15.71 -7.83 -13.35
N ARG A 84 16.30 -8.78 -12.61
CA ARG A 84 15.95 -9.05 -11.21
C ARG A 84 16.29 -7.83 -10.32
N VAL A 85 15.31 -7.39 -9.54
CA VAL A 85 15.40 -6.21 -8.64
C VAL A 85 15.10 -6.55 -7.18
N GLY A 86 14.81 -7.82 -6.88
CA GLY A 86 14.60 -8.30 -5.52
C GLY A 86 13.76 -9.58 -5.49
N ASP A 87 12.89 -9.67 -4.48
CA ASP A 87 12.01 -10.82 -4.26
C ASP A 87 10.64 -10.39 -3.73
N ALA A 88 9.70 -11.34 -3.73
CA ALA A 88 8.36 -11.12 -3.22
C ALA A 88 7.80 -12.35 -2.52
N GLY A 89 6.93 -12.11 -1.55
CA GLY A 89 6.11 -13.13 -0.92
C GLY A 89 4.63 -12.75 -1.00
N ASP A 90 3.77 -13.74 -1.25
CA ASP A 90 2.31 -13.62 -1.14
C ASP A 90 1.82 -14.58 -0.08
N ARG A 91 0.85 -14.15 0.72
CA ARG A 91 0.03 -15.04 1.54
C ARG A 91 -1.43 -14.79 1.20
N CYS A 92 -2.10 -15.85 0.78
CA CYS A 92 -3.51 -15.82 0.40
C CYS A 92 -4.33 -16.77 1.27
N ASP A 93 -5.52 -16.32 1.63
CA ASP A 93 -6.54 -17.10 2.32
C ASP A 93 -7.78 -17.22 1.42
N VAL A 94 -8.31 -18.43 1.28
CA VAL A 94 -9.49 -18.70 0.45
C VAL A 94 -10.75 -18.28 1.19
N VAL A 95 -11.40 -17.23 0.68
CA VAL A 95 -12.67 -16.75 1.22
C VAL A 95 -13.87 -17.45 0.59
N LEU A 96 -13.70 -17.96 -0.63
CA LEU A 96 -14.73 -18.70 -1.36
C LEU A 96 -14.08 -19.74 -2.28
N ALA A 97 -14.55 -20.98 -2.22
CA ALA A 97 -14.19 -22.02 -3.18
C ALA A 97 -15.44 -22.62 -3.81
N ARG A 98 -15.41 -22.80 -5.14
CA ARG A 98 -16.40 -23.51 -5.94
C ARG A 98 -15.66 -24.37 -6.97
N TYR A 99 -16.37 -25.19 -7.73
CA TYR A 99 -15.73 -26.10 -8.68
C TYR A 99 -15.05 -25.33 -9.83
N GLU A 100 -15.51 -24.12 -10.12
CA GLU A 100 -15.08 -23.25 -11.22
C GLU A 100 -13.89 -22.36 -10.85
N GLY A 101 -13.57 -22.22 -9.56
CA GLY A 101 -12.57 -21.26 -9.11
C GLY A 101 -12.65 -20.90 -7.63
N VAL A 102 -11.80 -19.93 -7.28
CA VAL A 102 -11.65 -19.44 -5.90
C VAL A 102 -11.65 -17.92 -5.86
N VAL A 103 -12.15 -17.36 -4.76
CA VAL A 103 -11.85 -15.99 -4.35
C VAL A 103 -10.92 -16.05 -3.16
N THR A 104 -9.86 -15.24 -3.19
CA THR A 104 -8.84 -15.20 -2.14
C THR A 104 -8.60 -13.79 -1.65
N GLN A 105 -8.44 -13.62 -0.35
CA GLN A 105 -7.86 -12.41 0.23
C GLN A 105 -6.35 -12.61 0.30
N CYS A 106 -5.57 -11.67 -0.24
CA CYS A 106 -4.12 -11.81 -0.31
C CYS A 106 -3.40 -10.57 0.23
N GLN A 107 -2.28 -10.82 0.92
CA GLN A 107 -1.30 -9.83 1.29
C GLN A 107 0.05 -10.19 0.66
N ARG A 108 0.61 -9.25 -0.09
CA ARG A 108 1.91 -9.39 -0.77
C ARG A 108 2.91 -8.41 -0.20
N VAL A 109 4.15 -8.84 -0.09
CA VAL A 109 5.29 -7.99 0.21
C VAL A 109 6.26 -8.05 -0.96
N LEU A 110 6.56 -6.90 -1.56
CA LEU A 110 7.56 -6.75 -2.61
C LEU A 110 8.79 -6.09 -2.00
N ARG A 111 9.93 -6.76 -2.05
CA ARG A 111 11.21 -6.20 -1.59
C ARG A 111 12.07 -5.91 -2.81
N THR A 112 12.47 -4.66 -2.98
CA THR A 112 13.38 -4.23 -4.03
C THR A 112 14.66 -3.63 -3.43
N ASP A 113 15.67 -3.41 -4.27
CA ASP A 113 16.87 -2.64 -3.90
C ASP A 113 16.53 -1.22 -3.40
N ALA A 114 15.36 -0.69 -3.77
CA ALA A 114 14.94 0.67 -3.46
C ALA A 114 14.00 0.77 -2.24
N GLY A 115 13.54 -0.35 -1.67
CA GLY A 115 12.63 -0.36 -0.53
C GLY A 115 11.63 -1.51 -0.52
N THR A 116 10.64 -1.41 0.36
CA THR A 116 9.56 -2.41 0.48
C THR A 116 8.19 -1.82 0.18
N LEU A 117 7.34 -2.62 -0.48
CA LEU A 117 5.93 -2.32 -0.71
C LEU A 117 5.08 -3.46 -0.15
N VAL A 118 3.94 -3.12 0.42
CA VAL A 118 2.90 -4.07 0.84
C VAL A 118 1.67 -3.84 -0.03
N LEU A 119 1.14 -4.92 -0.59
CA LEU A 119 -0.08 -4.91 -1.40
C LEU A 119 -1.15 -5.77 -0.74
N THR A 120 -2.39 -5.27 -0.70
CA THR A 120 -3.54 -6.04 -0.20
C THR A 120 -4.65 -6.05 -1.24
N SER A 121 -5.28 -7.20 -1.46
CA SER A 121 -6.31 -7.34 -2.49
C SER A 121 -7.25 -8.52 -2.24
N MET A 122 -8.42 -8.47 -2.85
CA MET A 122 -9.26 -9.64 -3.13
C MET A 122 -9.04 -10.06 -4.58
N SER A 123 -8.70 -11.33 -4.81
CA SER A 123 -8.50 -11.91 -6.15
C SER A 123 -9.62 -12.88 -6.46
N ASP A 124 -10.34 -12.64 -7.55
CA ASP A 124 -11.27 -13.58 -8.15
C ASP A 124 -10.53 -14.39 -9.22
N ARG A 125 -10.57 -15.73 -9.13
CA ARG A 125 -9.92 -16.65 -10.07
C ARG A 125 -10.94 -17.64 -10.67
N PHE A 126 -12.12 -17.17 -11.01
CA PHE A 126 -13.11 -17.95 -11.75
C PHE A 126 -12.86 -17.89 -13.26
N GLY A 127 -13.04 -19.04 -13.93
CA GLY A 127 -12.90 -19.15 -15.38
C GLY A 127 -11.45 -19.31 -15.85
N ARG A 128 -11.18 -18.93 -17.11
CA ARG A 128 -9.83 -19.04 -17.70
C ARG A 128 -9.08 -17.73 -17.49
N GLY A 129 -7.87 -17.81 -16.95
CA GLY A 129 -6.98 -16.66 -16.81
C GLY A 129 -6.59 -16.01 -18.14
N PRO A 130 -5.91 -14.85 -18.09
CA PRO A 130 -5.31 -14.25 -16.90
C PRO A 130 -6.32 -13.57 -15.96
N TYR A 131 -5.98 -13.44 -14.67
CA TYR A 131 -6.87 -12.88 -13.65
C TYR A 131 -6.42 -11.46 -13.26
N PRO A 132 -7.16 -10.40 -13.65
CA PRO A 132 -6.87 -9.05 -13.22
C PRO A 132 -7.32 -8.82 -11.78
N VAL A 133 -6.50 -8.11 -11.01
CA VAL A 133 -6.72 -7.80 -9.60
C VAL A 133 -6.30 -6.36 -9.35
N THR A 134 -7.11 -5.62 -8.60
CA THR A 134 -6.73 -4.32 -8.05
C THR A 134 -6.28 -4.50 -6.61
N ALA A 135 -5.14 -3.92 -6.25
CA ALA A 135 -4.57 -3.99 -4.91
C ALA A 135 -4.32 -2.59 -4.35
N ALA A 136 -4.62 -2.39 -3.06
CA ALA A 136 -4.16 -1.23 -2.33
C ALA A 136 -2.67 -1.39 -2.00
N VAL A 137 -1.90 -0.31 -2.13
CA VAL A 137 -0.44 -0.31 -1.95
C VAL A 137 -0.06 0.61 -0.79
N THR A 138 0.81 0.13 0.07
CA THR A 138 1.47 0.93 1.11
C THR A 138 2.97 0.71 1.01
N GLY A 139 3.73 1.79 0.99
CA GLY A 139 5.18 1.75 1.01
C GLY A 139 5.73 1.67 2.44
N GLY A 140 6.62 0.71 2.65
CA GLY A 140 7.17 0.38 3.97
C GLY A 140 8.48 1.10 4.26
N THR A 141 9.49 0.89 3.41
CA THR A 141 10.87 1.34 3.68
C THR A 141 11.55 1.92 2.44
N GLY A 142 12.71 2.53 2.63
CA GLY A 142 13.56 3.06 1.56
C GLY A 142 12.89 4.21 0.81
N SER A 143 13.07 4.25 -0.50
CA SER A 143 12.46 5.25 -1.40
C SER A 143 10.94 5.15 -1.52
N TYR A 144 10.33 4.14 -0.89
CA TYR A 144 8.88 3.98 -0.84
C TYR A 144 8.31 4.35 0.54
N ALA A 145 9.12 4.73 1.53
CA ALA A 145 8.63 5.03 2.87
C ALA A 145 7.55 6.12 2.85
N GLY A 146 6.38 5.81 3.41
CA GLY A 146 5.24 6.73 3.47
C GLY A 146 4.40 6.82 2.18
N ALA A 147 4.82 6.18 1.09
CA ALA A 147 4.06 6.17 -0.15
C ALA A 147 2.76 5.36 -0.01
N VAL A 148 1.71 5.78 -0.71
CA VAL A 148 0.43 5.07 -0.80
C VAL A 148 -0.01 4.99 -2.25
N GLY A 149 -0.86 4.02 -2.61
CA GLY A 149 -1.27 3.91 -4.00
C GLY A 149 -2.17 2.73 -4.34
N GLU A 150 -2.24 2.45 -5.64
CA GLU A 150 -2.99 1.34 -6.22
C GLU A 150 -2.07 0.56 -7.18
N ALA A 151 -2.23 -0.76 -7.21
CA ALA A 151 -1.61 -1.61 -8.22
C ALA A 151 -2.67 -2.35 -9.02
N ARG A 152 -2.49 -2.36 -10.35
CA ARG A 152 -3.13 -3.36 -11.21
C ARG A 152 -2.20 -4.55 -11.35
N VAL A 153 -2.68 -5.70 -10.93
CA VAL A 153 -1.97 -6.97 -10.94
C VAL A 153 -2.66 -7.90 -11.92
N THR A 154 -1.91 -8.52 -12.82
CA THR A 154 -2.42 -9.56 -13.71
C THR A 154 -1.74 -10.86 -13.36
N LEU A 155 -2.51 -11.83 -12.84
CA LEU A 155 -2.03 -13.15 -12.49
C LEU A 155 -2.14 -14.08 -13.70
N ASP A 156 -1.03 -14.67 -14.13
CA ASP A 156 -0.97 -15.57 -15.28
C ASP A 156 -0.02 -16.74 -15.02
N GLY A 157 -0.59 -17.88 -14.63
CA GLY A 157 0.17 -19.10 -14.38
C GLY A 157 1.23 -18.92 -13.29
N ASP A 158 2.51 -18.98 -13.69
CA ASP A 158 3.69 -18.84 -12.84
C ASP A 158 4.21 -17.41 -12.71
N ARG A 159 3.51 -16.45 -13.32
CA ARG A 159 3.89 -15.05 -13.37
C ARG A 159 2.77 -14.16 -12.84
N ALA A 160 3.17 -13.00 -12.37
CA ALA A 160 2.27 -11.88 -12.21
C ALA A 160 2.94 -10.61 -12.70
N SER A 161 2.21 -9.79 -13.44
CA SER A 161 2.64 -8.43 -13.80
C SER A 161 1.97 -7.41 -12.90
N TYR A 162 2.71 -6.35 -12.57
CA TYR A 162 2.29 -5.28 -11.68
C TYR A 162 2.49 -3.95 -12.39
N ARG A 163 1.44 -3.13 -12.40
CA ARG A 163 1.52 -1.70 -12.69
C ARG A 163 1.09 -0.94 -11.45
N ILE A 164 2.05 -0.38 -10.73
CA ILE A 164 1.87 0.25 -9.43
C ILE A 164 1.95 1.76 -9.62
N GLN A 165 0.95 2.49 -9.14
CA GLN A 165 0.96 3.94 -9.08
C GLN A 165 1.09 4.36 -7.62
N LEU A 166 2.18 5.03 -7.28
CA LEU A 166 2.46 5.53 -5.94
C LEU A 166 2.28 7.05 -5.87
N ARG A 167 1.87 7.52 -4.69
CA ARG A 167 1.73 8.93 -4.30
C ARG A 167 2.42 9.14 -2.96
N GLY A 168 3.15 10.25 -2.83
CA GLY A 168 3.94 10.61 -1.63
C GLY A 168 3.93 12.11 -1.35
#